data_AF-A0A7Y5UU14-F1
#
_entry.id   AF-A0A7Y5UU14-F1
#
_cell.length_a   1.000
_cell.length_b   1.000
_cell.length_c   1.000
_cell.angle_alpha   90.00
_cell.angle_beta   90.00
_cell.angle_gamma   90.00
#
_symmetry.space_group_name_H-M   'P 1'
#
loop_
_entity.id
_entity.type
_entity.pdbx_description
1 polymer ?
#
loop_
_entity_poly.entity_id
_entity_poly.type
_entity_poly.pdbx_seq_one_letter_code
_entity_poly.pdbx_strand_id
1 'polypeptide(L)'
;MTAEPEERAEAQSTERNHGPQPIAALLERHGLKPSQLVEASGEQLTHKMVARAVKGRELTANVRGKVLRALNAASGESYAERDLFTYTPRS
;
A
#
# COMPACT_ATOMS: atom_id res chain seq x y z
N MET A 1 -5.09 29.40 -2.44
CA MET A 1 -5.41 28.40 -3.48
C MET A 1 -4.29 27.38 -3.52
N THR A 2 -4.55 26.20 -2.97
CA THR A 2 -4.17 24.84 -3.39
C THR A 2 -4.21 23.97 -2.15
N ALA A 3 -4.99 22.89 -2.24
CA ALA A 3 -5.70 22.22 -1.17
C ALA A 3 -4.81 21.66 -0.04
N GLU A 4 -5.29 21.83 1.21
CA GLU A 4 -5.05 20.87 2.28
C GLU A 4 -5.61 19.50 1.84
N PRO A 5 -4.94 18.38 2.17
CA PRO A 5 -5.68 17.47 3.03
C PRO A 5 -4.83 16.68 4.03
N GLU A 6 -5.27 16.77 5.28
CA GLU A 6 -5.51 15.62 6.18
C GLU A 6 -4.32 14.77 6.65
N GLU A 7 -3.46 15.37 7.47
CA GLU A 7 -2.71 14.61 8.49
C GLU A 7 -3.62 14.28 9.69
N ARG A 8 -4.66 13.46 9.45
CA ARG A 8 -5.47 12.82 10.52
C ARG A 8 -5.72 11.36 10.20
N ALA A 9 -4.92 10.48 10.79
CA ALA A 9 -5.42 9.19 11.27
C ALA A 9 -4.54 8.64 12.38
N GLU A 10 -5.04 8.82 13.59
CA GLU A 10 -4.64 8.15 14.80
C GLU A 10 -4.59 6.62 14.64
N ALA A 11 -3.64 6.07 15.38
CA ALA A 11 -3.45 4.65 15.60
C ALA A 11 -4.65 4.07 16.36
N GLN A 12 -5.35 3.10 15.77
CA GLN A 12 -6.18 2.18 16.53
C GLN A 12 -5.92 0.73 16.12
N SER A 13 -5.57 -0.04 17.15
CA SER A 13 -5.75 -1.49 17.34
C SER A 13 -4.76 -2.46 16.66
N THR A 14 -4.19 -3.32 17.50
CA THR A 14 -2.80 -3.78 17.48
C THR A 14 -2.70 -5.30 17.33
N GLU A 15 -3.46 -5.91 16.41
CA GLU A 15 -3.57 -7.40 16.38
C GLU A 15 -3.48 -8.04 14.99
N ARG A 16 -3.24 -7.26 13.92
CA ARG A 16 -3.15 -7.76 12.52
C ARG A 16 -1.92 -7.24 11.78
N ASN A 17 -0.79 -7.12 12.47
CA ASN A 17 0.50 -6.82 11.82
C ASN A 17 1.20 -8.13 11.50
N HIS A 18 1.35 -8.43 10.21
CA HIS A 18 2.04 -9.62 9.70
C HIS A 18 3.56 -9.39 9.57
N GLY A 19 4.13 -8.51 10.40
CA GLY A 19 5.54 -8.10 10.33
C GLY A 19 5.89 -7.24 9.11
N PRO A 20 7.20 -7.01 8.86
CA PRO A 20 7.66 -6.22 7.73
C PRO A 20 7.29 -6.92 6.41
N GLN A 21 6.53 -6.21 5.57
CA GLN A 21 6.09 -6.75 4.28
C GLN A 21 7.10 -6.41 3.16
N PRO A 22 7.24 -7.30 2.16
CA PRO A 22 8.09 -7.08 0.99
C PRO A 22 7.80 -5.76 0.28
N ILE A 23 6.55 -5.28 0.29
CA ILE A 23 6.18 -4.00 -0.33
C ILE A 23 6.97 -2.81 0.23
N ALA A 24 7.30 -2.80 1.53
CA ALA A 24 8.09 -1.72 2.12
C ALA A 24 9.49 -1.69 1.50
N ALA A 25 10.13 -2.86 1.38
CA ALA A 25 11.43 -2.99 0.75
C ALA A 25 11.39 -2.68 -0.75
N LEU A 26 10.30 -3.04 -1.45
CA LEU A 26 10.12 -2.71 -2.87
C LEU A 26 10.00 -1.19 -3.07
N LEU A 27 9.24 -0.51 -2.22
CA LEU A 27 9.11 0.96 -2.28
C LEU A 27 10.45 1.64 -2.04
N GLU A 28 11.22 1.21 -1.02
CA GLU A 28 12.56 1.76 -0.77
C GLU A 28 13.52 1.48 -1.92
N ARG A 29 13.50 0.26 -2.50
CA ARG A 29 14.32 -0.11 -3.66
C ARG A 29 14.04 0.74 -4.89
N HIS A 30 12.77 1.04 -5.15
CA HIS A 30 12.35 1.88 -6.28
C HIS A 30 12.40 3.38 -5.98
N GLY A 31 12.72 3.78 -4.73
CA GLY A 31 12.66 5.18 -4.31
C GLY A 31 11.24 5.78 -4.36
N LEU A 32 10.22 4.92 -4.33
CA LEU A 32 8.81 5.33 -4.49
C LEU A 32 8.21 5.70 -3.13
N LYS A 33 7.54 6.84 -3.10
CA LYS A 33 6.77 7.26 -1.92
C LYS A 33 5.35 6.68 -1.97
N PRO A 34 4.74 6.38 -0.80
CA PRO A 34 3.35 5.94 -0.73
C PRO A 34 2.36 6.87 -1.46
N SER A 35 2.60 8.18 -1.40
CA SER A 35 1.79 9.19 -2.10
C SER A 35 1.88 9.07 -3.62
N GLN A 36 3.06 8.75 -4.16
CA GLN A 36 3.26 8.58 -5.59
C GLN A 36 2.53 7.33 -6.11
N LEU A 37 2.41 6.28 -5.28
CA LEU A 37 1.53 5.14 -5.59
C LEU A 37 0.06 5.55 -5.69
N VAL A 38 -0.40 6.44 -4.81
CA VAL A 38 -1.78 6.94 -4.85
C VAL A 38 -2.01 7.78 -6.11
N GLU A 39 -1.04 8.61 -6.50
CA GLU A 39 -1.10 9.44 -7.71
C GLU A 39 -1.00 8.61 -9.00
N ALA A 40 -0.19 7.55 -9.01
CA ALA A 40 -0.09 6.62 -10.13
C ALA A 40 -1.28 5.65 -10.21
N SER A 41 -2.02 5.47 -9.12
CA SER A 41 -3.22 4.64 -9.07
C SER A 41 -4.40 5.33 -9.75
N GLY A 42 -4.89 4.76 -10.84
CA GLY A 42 -6.15 5.17 -11.46
C GLY A 42 -7.41 4.77 -10.66
N GLU A 43 -7.25 4.06 -9.54
CA GLU A 43 -8.36 3.61 -8.68
C GLU A 43 -8.43 4.43 -7.38
N GLN A 44 -9.58 4.38 -6.69
CA GLN A 44 -9.76 4.98 -5.37
C GLN A 44 -8.89 4.23 -4.33
N LEU A 45 -7.64 4.67 -4.22
CA LEU A 45 -6.61 4.28 -3.27
C LEU A 45 -6.37 5.47 -2.33
N THR A 46 -6.26 5.22 -1.03
CA THR A 46 -5.98 6.30 -0.05
C THR A 46 -4.59 6.15 0.52
N HIS A 47 -3.97 7.26 0.93
CA HIS A 47 -2.70 7.28 1.65
C HIS A 47 -2.70 6.31 2.86
N LYS A 48 -3.83 6.22 3.57
CA LYS A 48 -4.02 5.28 4.70
C LYS A 48 -3.99 3.82 4.25
N MET A 49 -4.47 3.47 3.07
CA MET A 49 -4.38 2.10 2.53
C MET A 49 -2.94 1.73 2.24
N VAL A 50 -2.17 2.61 1.60
CA VAL A 50 -0.76 2.35 1.29
C VAL A 50 0.08 2.29 2.56
N ALA A 51 -0.11 3.24 3.48
CA ALA A 51 0.59 3.22 4.77
C ALA A 51 0.30 1.94 5.58
N ARG A 52 -0.91 1.37 5.47
CA ARG A 52 -1.24 0.07 6.07
C ARG A 52 -0.49 -1.07 5.38
N ALA A 53 -0.39 -1.07 4.05
CA ALA A 53 0.35 -2.08 3.29
C ALA A 53 1.84 -2.09 3.69
N VAL A 54 2.47 -0.92 3.73
CA VAL A 54 3.89 -0.76 4.12
C VAL A 54 4.16 -1.24 5.53
N LYS A 55 3.26 -0.92 6.47
CA LYS A 55 3.38 -1.37 7.88
C LYS A 55 3.07 -2.86 8.08
N GLY A 56 2.61 -3.55 7.04
CA GLY A 56 2.22 -4.96 7.13
C GLY A 56 0.91 -5.23 7.84
N ARG A 57 -0.01 -4.26 7.80
CA ARG A 57 -1.36 -4.44 8.32
C ARG A 57 -2.22 -5.20 7.31
N GLU A 58 -3.00 -6.14 7.81
CA GLU A 58 -3.90 -6.94 6.99
C GLU A 58 -4.87 -6.06 6.17
N LEU A 59 -4.96 -6.38 4.88
CA LEU A 59 -5.75 -5.69 3.87
C LEU A 59 -6.64 -6.72 3.18
N THR A 60 -7.85 -6.28 2.81
CA THR A 60 -8.75 -7.10 1.99
C THR A 60 -8.18 -7.30 0.59
N ALA A 61 -8.54 -8.41 -0.07
CA ALA A 61 -8.08 -8.74 -1.42
C ALA A 61 -8.29 -7.58 -2.41
N ASN A 62 -9.43 -6.89 -2.32
CA ASN A 62 -9.72 -5.72 -3.16
C ASN A 62 -8.69 -4.60 -2.99
N VAL A 63 -8.28 -4.29 -1.76
CA VAL A 63 -7.30 -3.22 -1.52
C VAL A 63 -5.89 -3.67 -1.92
N ARG A 64 -5.54 -4.94 -1.73
CA ARG A 64 -4.25 -5.48 -2.22
C ARG A 64 -4.14 -5.40 -3.73
N GLY A 65 -5.20 -5.78 -4.46
CA GLY A 65 -5.25 -5.66 -5.92
C GLY A 65 -5.05 -4.23 -6.40
N LYS A 66 -5.65 -3.26 -5.70
CA LYS A 66 -5.42 -1.83 -5.98
C LYS A 66 -3.97 -1.42 -5.75
N VAL A 67 -3.39 -1.79 -4.61
CA VAL A 67 -1.98 -1.49 -4.27
C VAL A 67 -1.02 -2.14 -5.26
N LEU A 68 -1.30 -3.37 -5.70
CA LEU A 68 -0.53 -4.08 -6.72
C LEU A 68 -0.52 -3.31 -8.05
N ARG A 69 -1.71 -2.94 -8.55
CA ARG A 69 -1.85 -2.19 -9.80
C ARG A 69 -1.17 -0.83 -9.71
N ALA A 70 -1.31 -0.16 -8.57
CA ALA A 70 -0.63 1.10 -8.28
C ALA A 70 0.89 0.94 -8.29
N LEU A 71 1.43 -0.10 -7.66
CA LEU A 71 2.86 -0.37 -7.64
C LEU A 71 3.38 -0.72 -9.04
N ASN A 72 2.66 -1.55 -9.78
CA ASN A 72 3.04 -1.92 -11.15
C ASN A 72 3.02 -0.70 -12.08
N ALA A 73 2.02 0.17 -11.93
CA ALA A 73 1.94 1.42 -12.68
C ALA A 73 3.08 2.40 -12.31
N ALA A 74 3.43 2.50 -11.02
CA ALA A 74 4.47 3.41 -10.54
C ALA A 74 5.90 2.92 -10.82
N SER A 75 6.14 1.61 -10.70
CA SER A 75 7.45 0.99 -10.96
C SER A 75 7.68 0.68 -12.43
N GLY A 76 6.61 0.57 -13.23
CA GLY A 76 6.68 0.09 -14.61
C GLY A 76 6.96 -1.42 -14.71
N GLU A 77 7.01 -2.13 -13.59
CA GLU A 77 7.23 -3.58 -13.52
C GLU A 77 5.94 -4.34 -13.24
N SER A 78 5.97 -5.66 -13.43
CA SER A 78 4.84 -6.55 -13.16
C SER A 78 5.13 -7.40 -11.92
N TYR A 79 4.67 -6.94 -10.76
CA TYR A 79 4.66 -7.72 -9.52
C TYR A 79 3.36 -8.50 -9.36
N ALA A 80 3.41 -9.58 -8.58
CA ALA A 80 2.24 -10.33 -8.13
C ALA A 80 1.98 -10.11 -6.63
N GLU A 81 0.75 -10.35 -6.15
CA GLU A 81 0.39 -10.11 -4.75
C GLU A 81 1.26 -10.89 -3.75
N ARG A 82 1.78 -12.06 -4.17
CA ARG A 82 2.72 -12.89 -3.40
C ARG A 82 4.08 -12.20 -3.15
N ASP A 83 4.46 -11.29 -4.05
CA ASP A 83 5.72 -10.55 -3.97
C ASP A 83 5.57 -9.31 -3.09
N LEU A 84 4.35 -8.85 -2.84
CA LEU A 84 4.06 -7.67 -2.01
C LEU A 84 3.65 -8.07 -0.59
N PHE A 85 2.94 -9.20 -0.43
CA PHE A 85 2.32 -9.64 0.81
C PHE A 85 2.66 -11.10 1.11
N THR A 86 3.16 -11.36 2.32
CA THR A 86 3.46 -12.72 2.83
C THR A 86 2.26 -13.45 3.42
N TYR A 87 1.11 -12.76 3.59
CA TYR A 87 -0.10 -13.33 4.17
C TYR A 87 -1.22 -13.52 3.12
N THR A 88 -2.05 -14.53 3.34
CA THR A 88 -3.26 -14.78 2.54
C THR A 88 -4.42 -13.93 3.07
N PRO A 89 -5.24 -13.30 2.20
CA PRO A 89 -6.41 -12.58 2.64
C PRO A 89 -7.44 -13.60 3.16
N ARG A 90 -8.06 -13.33 4.31
CA ARG A 90 -9.21 -14.10 4.76
C ARG A 90 -10.41 -13.68 3.91
N SER A 91 -10.99 -14.61 3.15
CA SER A 91 -12.19 -14.42 2.32
C SER A 91 -13.39 -13.97 3.15
#